data_AF-A0A0T8M0P9-F1
#
_entry.id   AF-A0A0T8M0P9-F1
#
_cell.length_a   1.000
_cell.length_b   1.000
_cell.length_c   1.000
_cell.angle_alpha   90.00
_cell.angle_beta   90.00
_cell.angle_gamma   90.00
#
_symmetry.space_group_name_H-M   'P 1'
#
loop_
_entity.id
_entity.type
_entity.pdbx_description
1 polymer ?
#
loop_
_entity_poly.entity_id
_entity_poly.type
_entity_poly.pdbx_seq_one_letter_code
_entity_poly.pdbx_strand_id
1 'polypeptide(L)'
;MAGGEYVSVSTPKDTEEAAVSREKLLLDQDRELAKKSLYAAYIQNGECKTSAQLLTNKIFLKNPLKALVEEKYGIEYEEFTNPWHAAISSFVAFFLRSLPPMLSVTIFPSEYRIPATVLIVGVALLLTGYTSARLGKDPTRTAMIRNLAIGLLTMGVTFLLEQLFSI
;
A
#
# COMPACT_ATOMS: atom_id res chain seq x y z
N MET A 1 6.77 -10.07 -5.27
CA MET A 1 6.53 -8.61 -5.31
C MET A 1 5.25 -8.31 -6.10
N ALA A 2 5.24 -8.32 -7.43
CA ALA A 2 4.06 -7.93 -8.22
C ALA A 2 2.76 -8.72 -7.93
N GLY A 3 2.82 -10.06 -7.89
CA GLY A 3 1.63 -10.87 -7.58
C GLY A 3 1.13 -10.71 -6.14
N GLY A 4 2.04 -10.45 -5.18
CA GLY A 4 1.68 -10.19 -3.79
C GLY A 4 0.95 -8.85 -3.63
N GLU A 5 1.45 -7.81 -4.30
CA GLU A 5 0.81 -6.48 -4.32
C GLU A 5 -0.55 -6.51 -5.03
N TYR A 6 -0.67 -7.26 -6.13
CA TYR A 6 -1.97 -7.46 -6.78
C TYR A 6 -2.99 -8.08 -5.81
N VAL A 7 -2.63 -9.19 -5.15
CA VAL A 7 -3.53 -9.88 -4.21
C VAL A 7 -3.84 -9.02 -2.99
N SER A 8 -2.86 -8.25 -2.51
CA SER A 8 -3.02 -7.34 -1.38
C SER A 8 -4.01 -6.20 -1.67
N VAL A 9 -4.09 -5.72 -2.93
CA VAL A 9 -4.99 -4.63 -3.32
C VAL A 9 -6.31 -5.16 -3.89
N SER A 10 -6.33 -6.34 -4.51
CA SER A 10 -7.56 -6.92 -5.07
C SER A 10 -8.54 -7.36 -4.00
N THR A 11 -8.06 -7.97 -2.91
CA THR A 11 -8.94 -8.52 -1.86
C THR A 11 -9.77 -7.44 -1.13
N PRO A 12 -9.16 -6.31 -0.70
CA PRO A 12 -9.92 -5.19 -0.16
C PRO A 12 -10.88 -4.62 -1.20
N LYS A 13 -10.42 -4.38 -2.43
CA LYS A 13 -11.22 -3.80 -3.50
C LYS A 13 -12.49 -4.63 -3.81
N ASP A 14 -12.38 -5.95 -3.90
CA ASP A 14 -13.53 -6.83 -4.17
C ASP A 14 -14.57 -6.76 -3.03
N THR A 15 -14.10 -6.61 -1.80
CA THR A 15 -14.97 -6.46 -0.62
C THR A 15 -15.67 -5.10 -0.62
N GLU A 16 -14.96 -4.04 -0.99
CA GLU A 16 -15.51 -2.69 -1.10
C GLU A 16 -16.53 -2.59 -2.24
N GLU A 17 -16.26 -3.17 -3.40
CA GLU A 17 -17.16 -3.19 -4.55
C GLU A 17 -18.44 -4.00 -4.25
N ALA A 18 -18.31 -5.10 -3.49
CA ALA A 18 -19.45 -5.86 -2.99
C ALA A 18 -20.30 -5.04 -2.01
N ALA A 19 -19.67 -4.25 -1.12
CA ALA A 19 -20.37 -3.37 -0.20
C ALA A 19 -21.15 -2.27 -0.95
N VAL A 20 -20.51 -1.61 -1.93
CA VAL A 20 -21.18 -0.61 -2.79
C VAL A 20 -22.37 -1.22 -3.53
N SER A 21 -22.18 -2.40 -4.13
CA SER A 21 -23.23 -3.10 -4.89
C SER A 21 -24.42 -3.48 -4.00
N ARG A 22 -24.15 -3.91 -2.76
CA ARG A 22 -25.18 -4.24 -1.77
C ARG A 22 -26.00 -3.02 -1.36
N GLU A 23 -25.36 -1.90 -1.05
CA GLU A 23 -26.05 -0.68 -0.64
C GLU A 23 -26.82 -0.04 -1.81
N LYS A 24 -26.29 -0.14 -3.03
CA LYS A 24 -27.01 0.28 -4.24
C LYS A 24 -28.28 -0.54 -4.45
N LEU A 25 -28.20 -1.86 -4.31
CA LEU A 25 -29.36 -2.75 -4.42
C LEU A 25 -30.38 -2.48 -3.31
N LEU A 26 -29.95 -2.22 -2.07
CA LEU A 26 -30.82 -1.82 -0.97
C LEU A 26 -31.55 -0.50 -1.28
N LEU A 27 -30.81 0.49 -1.81
CA LEU A 27 -31.35 1.80 -2.14
C LEU A 27 -32.40 1.73 -3.26
N ASP A 28 -32.19 0.86 -4.24
CA ASP A 28 -33.11 0.63 -5.36
C ASP A 28 -34.37 -0.15 -4.95
N GLN A 29 -34.23 -1.11 -4.02
CA GLN A 29 -35.34 -1.93 -3.54
C GLN A 29 -36.19 -1.24 -2.47
N ASP A 30 -35.55 -0.65 -1.46
CA ASP A 30 -36.24 -0.03 -0.34
C ASP A 30 -35.45 1.16 0.22
N ARG A 31 -35.83 2.35 -0.29
CA ARG A 31 -35.23 3.63 0.10
C ARG A 31 -35.46 3.97 1.58
N GLU A 32 -36.54 3.50 2.19
CA GLU A 32 -36.85 3.77 3.58
C GLU A 32 -36.03 2.89 4.52
N LEU A 33 -35.80 1.62 4.16
CA LEU A 33 -34.84 0.76 4.85
C LEU A 33 -33.42 1.32 4.76
N ALA A 34 -33.01 1.82 3.58
CA ALA A 34 -31.70 2.44 3.42
C ALA A 34 -31.53 3.67 4.34
N LYS A 35 -32.55 4.55 4.47
CA LYS A 35 -32.52 5.68 5.41
C LYS A 35 -32.36 5.24 6.85
N LYS A 36 -33.13 4.23 7.28
CA LYS A 36 -33.04 3.68 8.65
C LYS A 36 -31.66 3.09 8.92
N SER A 37 -31.07 2.42 7.93
CA SER A 37 -29.71 1.89 8.03
C SER A 37 -28.67 2.99 8.19
N LEU A 38 -28.77 4.09 7.44
CA LEU A 38 -27.83 5.22 7.56
C LEU A 38 -27.97 5.91 8.92
N TYR A 39 -29.21 6.12 9.37
CA TYR A 39 -29.48 6.68 10.69
C TYR A 39 -28.86 5.81 11.80
N ALA A 40 -29.03 4.49 11.73
CA ALA A 40 -28.44 3.57 12.71
C ALA A 40 -26.91 3.63 12.72
N ALA A 41 -26.28 3.76 11.55
CA ALA A 41 -24.83 3.91 11.43
C ALA A 41 -24.34 5.19 12.12
N TYR A 42 -25.01 6.33 11.91
CA TYR A 42 -24.67 7.57 12.60
C TYR A 42 -24.75 7.46 14.13
N ILE A 43 -25.80 6.82 14.65
CA ILE A 43 -25.92 6.58 16.09
C ILE A 43 -24.78 5.69 16.60
N GLN A 44 -24.40 4.66 15.84
CA GLN A 44 -23.30 3.77 16.18
C GLN A 44 -21.94 4.49 16.16
N ASN A 45 -21.76 5.44 15.24
CA ASN A 45 -20.57 6.28 15.12
C ASN A 45 -20.51 7.39 16.20
N GLY A 46 -21.53 7.50 17.06
CA GLY A 46 -21.55 8.40 18.22
C GLY A 46 -22.34 9.71 18.03
N GLU A 47 -23.05 9.87 16.91
CA GLU A 47 -23.88 11.05 16.68
C GLU A 47 -25.11 11.10 17.59
N CYS A 48 -25.50 12.31 17.99
CA CYS A 48 -26.75 12.51 18.72
C CYS A 48 -27.97 12.24 17.82
N LYS A 49 -29.05 11.71 18.39
CA LYS A 49 -30.29 11.34 17.67
C LYS A 49 -30.81 12.44 16.75
N THR A 50 -30.85 13.68 17.24
CA THR A 50 -31.31 14.84 16.48
C THR A 50 -30.41 15.13 15.28
N SER A 51 -29.09 15.06 15.47
CA SER A 51 -28.09 15.27 14.40
C SER A 51 -28.15 14.17 13.35
N ALA A 52 -28.20 12.91 13.78
CA ALA A 52 -28.27 11.74 12.91
C ALA A 52 -29.49 11.77 11.97
N GLN A 53 -30.67 12.18 12.48
CA GLN A 53 -31.87 12.36 11.66
C GLN A 53 -31.70 13.47 10.60
N LEU A 54 -31.13 14.60 11.01
CA LEU A 54 -30.95 15.77 10.14
C LEU A 54 -29.93 15.48 9.03
N LEU A 55 -28.80 14.86 9.39
CA LEU A 55 -27.76 14.40 8.46
C LEU A 55 -28.31 13.39 7.46
N THR A 56 -29.00 12.35 7.93
CA THR A 56 -29.59 11.31 7.08
C THR A 56 -30.53 11.93 6.04
N ASN A 57 -31.46 12.78 6.46
CA ASN A 57 -32.40 13.43 5.54
C ASN A 57 -31.71 14.35 4.53
N LYS A 58 -30.72 15.14 4.98
CA LYS A 58 -29.96 16.05 4.12
C LYS A 58 -29.16 15.28 3.07
N ILE A 59 -28.53 14.17 3.45
CA ILE A 59 -27.69 13.35 2.57
C ILE A 59 -28.52 12.60 1.53
N PHE A 60 -29.71 12.11 1.91
CA PHE A 60 -30.64 11.43 0.99
C PHE A 60 -31.16 12.32 -0.15
N LEU A 61 -31.02 13.64 -0.04
CA LEU A 61 -31.33 14.61 -1.09
C LEU A 61 -30.17 14.86 -2.05
N LYS A 62 -28.92 14.56 -1.66
CA LYS A 62 -27.72 14.78 -2.49
C LYS A 62 -27.16 13.47 -3.03
N ASN A 63 -26.57 12.67 -2.15
CA ASN A 63 -25.88 11.45 -2.55
C ASN A 63 -25.97 10.38 -1.43
N PRO A 64 -27.08 9.63 -1.36
CA PRO A 64 -27.29 8.62 -0.33
C PRO A 64 -26.32 7.45 -0.40
N LEU A 65 -25.92 7.03 -1.61
CA LEU A 65 -25.06 5.86 -1.80
C LEU A 65 -23.66 6.09 -1.23
N LYS A 66 -23.07 7.26 -1.50
CA LYS A 66 -21.76 7.64 -0.98
C LYS A 66 -21.70 7.57 0.55
N ALA A 67 -22.65 8.20 1.22
CA ALA A 67 -22.70 8.22 2.68
C ALA A 67 -23.03 6.85 3.29
N LEU A 68 -23.86 6.04 2.65
CA LEU A 68 -24.13 4.67 3.10
C LEU A 68 -22.86 3.83 3.12
N VAL A 69 -21.99 4.00 2.12
CA VAL A 69 -20.73 3.26 2.01
C VAL A 69 -19.69 3.81 3.00
N GLU A 70 -19.51 5.13 3.04
CA GLU A 70 -18.53 5.79 3.91
C GLU A 70 -18.86 5.60 5.40
N GLU A 71 -20.10 5.83 5.82
CA GLU A 71 -20.46 5.80 7.25
C GLU A 71 -20.58 4.38 7.81
N LYS A 72 -21.01 3.41 6.99
CA LYS A 72 -21.19 2.03 7.46
C LYS A 72 -19.91 1.20 7.40
N TYR A 73 -19.07 1.46 6.40
CA TYR A 73 -17.91 0.63 6.11
C TYR A 73 -16.59 1.37 6.26
N GLY A 74 -16.60 2.70 6.40
CA GLY A 74 -15.39 3.51 6.49
C GLY A 74 -14.59 3.55 5.18
N ILE A 75 -15.22 3.25 4.05
CA ILE A 75 -14.58 3.16 2.73
C ILE A 75 -14.78 4.48 1.99
N GLU A 76 -13.72 5.07 1.46
CA GLU A 76 -13.82 6.25 0.60
C GLU A 76 -14.39 5.89 -0.77
N TYR A 77 -15.59 6.39 -1.05
CA TYR A 77 -16.28 6.16 -2.31
C TYR A 77 -15.55 6.91 -3.44
N GLU A 78 -15.02 6.16 -4.42
CA GLU A 78 -14.27 6.60 -5.64
C GLU A 78 -12.73 6.49 -5.58
N GLU A 79 -12.12 6.23 -4.42
CA GLU A 79 -10.65 6.08 -4.29
C GLU A 79 -10.17 4.62 -4.37
N PHE A 80 -10.75 3.84 -5.29
CA PHE A 80 -10.32 2.46 -5.50
C PHE A 80 -8.91 2.41 -6.09
N THR A 81 -7.93 1.99 -5.28
CA THR A 81 -6.57 1.75 -5.75
C THR A 81 -6.60 0.67 -6.84
N ASN A 82 -6.09 0.99 -8.03
CA ASN A 82 -6.10 0.04 -9.14
C ASN A 82 -5.06 -1.07 -8.92
N PRO A 83 -5.47 -2.35 -8.73
CA PRO A 83 -4.56 -3.45 -8.42
C PRO A 83 -3.46 -3.65 -9.48
N TRP A 84 -3.77 -3.37 -10.75
CA TRP A 84 -2.81 -3.47 -11.84
C TRP A 84 -1.73 -2.39 -11.77
N HIS A 85 -2.11 -1.17 -11.42
CA HIS A 85 -1.13 -0.09 -11.27
C HIS A 85 -0.19 -0.36 -10.09
N ALA A 86 -0.73 -0.85 -8.97
CA ALA A 86 0.08 -1.25 -7.81
C ALA A 86 1.05 -2.40 -8.17
N ALA A 87 0.57 -3.42 -8.87
CA ALA A 87 1.39 -4.55 -9.28
C ALA A 87 2.52 -4.16 -10.26
N ILE A 88 2.20 -3.38 -11.30
CA ILE A 88 3.16 -2.96 -12.33
C ILE A 88 4.21 -2.00 -11.75
N SER A 89 3.78 -1.01 -10.96
CA SER A 89 4.72 -0.08 -10.33
C SER A 89 5.70 -0.81 -9.41
N SER A 90 5.21 -1.78 -8.63
CA SER A 90 6.04 -2.61 -7.75
C SER A 90 6.99 -3.53 -8.52
N PHE A 91 6.53 -4.08 -9.65
CA PHE A 91 7.38 -4.85 -10.56
C PHE A 91 8.54 -4.01 -11.10
N VAL A 92 8.24 -2.83 -11.65
CA VAL A 92 9.24 -1.93 -12.23
C VAL A 92 10.21 -1.45 -11.16
N ALA A 93 9.73 -1.09 -9.97
CA ALA A 93 10.57 -0.70 -8.85
C ALA A 93 11.53 -1.82 -8.42
N PHE A 94 11.03 -3.06 -8.31
CA PHE A 94 11.87 -4.22 -8.01
C PHE A 94 12.92 -4.47 -9.08
N PHE A 95 12.49 -4.48 -10.35
CA PHE A 95 13.37 -4.73 -11.49
C PHE A 95 14.50 -3.71 -11.53
N LEU A 96 14.19 -2.41 -11.49
CA LEU A 96 15.18 -1.33 -11.48
C LEU A 96 16.13 -1.43 -10.29
N ARG A 97 15.64 -1.80 -9.11
CA ARG A 97 16.47 -1.97 -7.90
C ARG A 97 17.39 -3.20 -7.99
N SER A 98 17.03 -4.23 -8.77
CA SER A 98 17.84 -5.44 -8.96
C SER A 98 18.97 -5.27 -9.97
N LEU A 99 18.91 -4.25 -10.85
CA LEU A 99 19.92 -4.05 -11.90
C LEU A 99 21.33 -3.72 -11.39
N PRO A 100 21.55 -2.82 -10.41
CA PRO A 100 22.90 -2.48 -9.96
C PRO A 100 23.73 -3.68 -9.47
N PRO A 101 23.25 -4.57 -8.57
CA PRO A 101 24.02 -5.75 -8.18
C PRO A 101 24.22 -6.73 -9.35
N MET A 102 23.22 -6.91 -10.21
CA MET A 102 23.31 -7.82 -11.36
C MET A 102 24.40 -7.36 -12.33
N LEU A 103 24.41 -6.08 -12.70
CA LEU A 103 25.41 -5.49 -13.60
C LEU A 103 26.82 -5.52 -12.99
N SER A 104 26.93 -5.27 -11.68
CA SER A 104 28.20 -5.34 -10.97
C SER A 104 28.83 -6.74 -11.08
N VAL A 105 28.04 -7.79 -10.86
CA VAL A 105 28.55 -9.16 -10.96
C VAL A 105 28.96 -9.52 -12.38
N THR A 106 28.22 -9.08 -13.40
CA THR A 106 28.55 -9.41 -14.81
C THR A 106 29.80 -8.70 -15.33
N ILE A 107 30.00 -7.43 -14.95
CA ILE A 107 31.05 -6.58 -15.55
C ILE A 107 32.40 -6.74 -14.84
N PHE A 108 32.42 -6.89 -13.51
CA PHE A 108 33.67 -6.89 -12.76
C PHE A 108 34.37 -8.27 -12.75
N PRO A 109 35.70 -8.31 -12.93
CA PRO A 109 36.50 -9.53 -12.83
C PRO A 109 36.49 -10.12 -11.42
N SER A 110 36.77 -11.42 -11.31
CA SER A 110 36.60 -12.25 -10.10
C SER A 110 37.25 -11.68 -8.84
N GLU A 111 38.39 -11.01 -8.96
CA GLU A 111 39.14 -10.46 -7.83
C GLU A 111 38.48 -9.23 -7.18
N TYR A 112 37.71 -8.45 -7.95
CA TYR A 112 37.07 -7.21 -7.47
C TYR A 112 35.55 -7.28 -7.40
N ARG A 113 34.95 -8.40 -7.82
CA ARG A 113 33.50 -8.58 -7.94
C ARG A 113 32.76 -8.31 -6.63
N ILE A 114 33.24 -8.86 -5.52
CA ILE A 114 32.59 -8.72 -4.20
C ILE A 114 32.67 -7.27 -3.69
N PRO A 115 33.87 -6.64 -3.54
CA PRO A 115 33.96 -5.27 -3.02
C PRO A 115 33.27 -4.24 -3.93
N ALA A 116 33.34 -4.41 -5.26
CA ALA A 116 32.64 -3.52 -6.20
C ALA A 116 31.11 -3.61 -6.04
N THR A 117 30.57 -4.82 -5.87
CA THR A 117 29.14 -5.03 -5.68
C THR A 117 28.63 -4.44 -4.38
N VAL A 118 29.37 -4.62 -3.28
CA VAL A 118 29.02 -4.01 -1.98
C VAL A 118 29.00 -2.48 -2.08
N LEU A 119 29.97 -1.88 -2.77
CA LEU A 119 30.03 -0.43 -2.94
C LEU A 119 28.87 0.10 -3.79
N ILE A 120 28.60 -0.54 -4.94
CA ILE A 120 27.50 -0.16 -5.84
C ILE A 120 26.14 -0.29 -5.15
N VAL A 121 25.91 -1.41 -4.45
CA VAL A 121 24.68 -1.63 -3.69
C VAL A 121 24.57 -0.64 -2.53
N GLY A 122 25.67 -0.35 -1.84
CA GLY A 122 25.70 0.65 -0.77
C GLY A 122 25.28 2.04 -1.27
N VAL A 123 25.79 2.48 -2.42
CA VAL A 123 25.37 3.75 -3.05
C VAL A 123 23.89 3.70 -3.45
N ALA A 124 23.42 2.60 -4.03
CA ALA A 124 22.01 2.44 -4.38
C ALA A 124 21.08 2.47 -3.15
N LEU A 125 21.50 1.88 -2.02
CA LEU A 125 20.77 1.93 -0.74
C LEU A 125 20.72 3.34 -0.16
N LEU A 126 21.81 4.10 -0.25
CA LEU A 126 21.83 5.49 0.18
C LEU A 126 20.89 6.36 -0.66
N LEU A 127 20.92 6.20 -1.98
CA LEU A 127 20.03 6.92 -2.90
C LEU A 127 18.56 6.58 -2.65
N THR A 128 18.22 5.30 -2.55
CA THR A 128 16.84 4.86 -2.28
C THR A 128 16.35 5.27 -0.89
N GLY A 129 17.23 5.25 0.11
CA GLY A 129 16.92 5.74 1.46
C GLY A 129 16.67 7.25 1.47
N TYR A 130 17.46 8.02 0.71
CA TYR A 130 17.26 9.46 0.54
C TYR A 130 15.93 9.79 -0.13
N THR A 131 15.62 9.14 -1.26
CA THR A 131 14.36 9.37 -2.00
C THR A 131 13.16 9.00 -1.15
N SER A 132 13.21 7.87 -0.44
CA SER A 132 12.13 7.42 0.45
C SER A 132 11.86 8.42 1.57
N ALA A 133 12.91 8.95 2.20
CA ALA A 133 12.75 9.93 3.28
C ALA A 133 12.20 11.26 2.80
N ARG A 134 12.63 11.70 1.61
CA ARG A 134 12.14 12.95 1.01
C ARG A 134 10.65 12.87 0.63
N LEU A 135 10.20 11.71 0.15
CA LEU A 135 8.78 11.45 -0.14
C LEU A 135 7.96 11.28 1.15
N GLY A 136 8.51 10.62 2.16
CA GLY A 136 7.84 10.37 3.44
C GLY A 136 7.88 11.53 4.45
N LYS A 137 8.56 12.64 4.14
CA LYS A 137 8.83 13.76 5.07
C LYS A 137 9.54 13.33 6.37
N ASP A 138 10.27 12.23 6.32
CA ASP A 138 11.02 11.66 7.45
C ASP A 138 12.44 12.25 7.57
N PRO A 139 13.09 12.14 8.74
CA PRO A 139 14.48 12.55 8.90
C PRO A 139 15.40 11.74 7.97
N THR A 140 15.90 12.41 6.93
CA THR A 140 16.67 11.83 5.81
C THR A 140 17.87 11.01 6.25
N ARG A 141 18.66 11.55 7.18
CA ARG A 141 19.88 10.89 7.68
C ARG A 141 19.57 9.55 8.35
N THR A 142 18.52 9.50 9.18
CA THR A 142 18.12 8.29 9.91
C THR A 142 17.62 7.22 8.94
N ALA A 143 16.80 7.60 7.96
CA ALA A 143 16.28 6.69 6.95
C ALA A 143 17.40 6.11 6.07
N MET A 144 18.37 6.93 5.65
CA MET A 144 19.52 6.48 4.86
C MET A 144 20.41 5.50 5.64
N ILE A 145 20.78 5.83 6.87
CA ILE A 145 21.62 4.96 7.71
C ILE A 145 20.90 3.64 8.00
N ARG A 146 19.60 3.68 8.33
CA ARG A 146 18.79 2.48 8.56
C ARG A 146 18.78 1.59 7.31
N ASN A 147 18.53 2.17 6.13
CA ASN A 147 18.46 1.41 4.88
C ASN A 147 19.81 0.79 4.53
N LEU A 148 20.91 1.53 4.71
CA LEU A 148 22.25 1.02 4.49
C LEU A 148 22.61 -0.09 5.49
N ALA A 149 22.33 0.10 6.78
CA ALA A 149 22.66 -0.87 7.83
C ALA A 149 21.90 -2.19 7.64
N ILE A 150 20.59 -2.13 7.40
CA ILE A 150 19.78 -3.33 7.14
C ILE A 150 20.26 -4.03 5.87
N GLY A 151 20.49 -3.26 4.79
CA GLY A 151 20.95 -3.85 3.52
C GLY A 151 22.31 -4.53 3.63
N LEU A 152 23.29 -3.91 4.27
CA LEU A 152 24.61 -4.50 4.50
C LEU A 152 24.54 -5.72 5.43
N LEU A 153 23.69 -5.68 6.46
CA LEU A 153 23.46 -6.81 7.35
C LEU A 153 22.88 -7.99 6.58
N THR A 154 21.85 -7.77 5.76
CA THR A 154 21.26 -8.82 4.91
C THR A 154 22.29 -9.42 3.98
N MET A 155 23.10 -8.60 3.29
CA MET A 155 24.17 -9.08 2.41
C MET A 155 25.20 -9.93 3.18
N GLY A 156 25.59 -9.49 4.38
CA GLY A 156 26.51 -10.24 5.24
C GLY A 156 25.94 -11.59 5.67
N VAL A 157 24.66 -11.63 6.09
CA VAL A 157 23.99 -12.88 6.46
C VAL A 157 23.89 -13.83 5.27
N THR A 158 23.48 -13.34 4.09
CA THR A 158 23.40 -14.17 2.88
C THR A 158 24.77 -14.75 2.51
N PHE A 159 25.83 -13.92 2.54
CA PHE A 159 27.19 -14.39 2.24
C PHE A 159 27.68 -15.45 3.23
N LEU A 160 27.41 -15.27 4.53
CA LEU A 160 27.78 -16.26 5.55
C LEU A 160 27.02 -17.58 5.37
N LEU A 161 25.73 -17.52 5.05
CA LEU A 161 24.93 -18.70 4.77
C LEU A 161 25.43 -19.42 3.51
N GLU A 162 25.71 -18.70 2.43
CA GLU A 162 26.32 -19.28 1.23
C GLU A 162 27.62 -20.00 1.54
N GLN A 163 28.50 -19.39 2.34
CA GLN A 163 29.75 -20.02 2.74
C GLN A 163 29.53 -21.28 3.60
N LEU A 164 28.53 -21.26 4.50
CA LEU A 164 28.19 -22.38 5.37
C LEU A 164 27.67 -23.60 4.57
N PHE A 165 26.83 -23.35 3.55
CA PHE A 165 26.24 -24.41 2.71
C PHE A 165 27.12 -24.80 1.51
N SER A 166 28.15 -24.01 1.19
CA SER A 166 29.13 -24.31 0.14
C SER A 166 30.34 -25.12 0.65
N ILE A 167 30.37 -25.44 1.95
CA ILE A 167 31.23 -26.43 2.61
C ILE A 167 30.52 -27.79 2.59
#